data_AF-A0A1Q2HZG8-F1
#
_entry.id   AF-A0A1Q2HZG8-F1
#
_cell.length_a   1.000
_cell.length_b   1.000
_cell.length_c   1.000
_cell.angle_alpha   90.00
_cell.angle_beta   90.00
_cell.angle_gamma   90.00
#
_symmetry.space_group_name_H-M   'P 1'
#
loop_
_entity.id
_entity.type
_entity.pdbx_description
1 polymer ?
#
loop_
_entity_poly.entity_id
_entity_poly.type
_entity_poly.pdbx_seq_one_letter_code
_entity_poly.pdbx_strand_id
1 'polypeptide(L)'
;MSATNAAEKTLAVISVISVAGAAVAVTYVVVSMAWSLATGTYIDLDEKFSIFYLIPGIAFMVAALVGAVIGLGMRGIARSWSHPAKLMTFGHVASWALGTGFYLFVRFFWPNPWLMIFIFAVAALGQLLTLIGLVQLRTSARAQPSRHPRRSTP
;
A
#
# COMPACT_ATOMS: atom_id res chain seq x y z
N MET A 1 4.85 19.70 18.30
CA MET A 1 4.99 18.43 17.55
C MET A 1 5.78 18.75 16.28
N SER A 2 6.90 18.08 15.97
CA SER A 2 7.69 18.43 14.78
C SER A 2 6.90 18.07 13.50
N ALA A 3 7.07 18.84 12.42
CA ALA A 3 6.42 18.58 11.14
C ALA A 3 6.70 17.16 10.62
N THR A 4 7.91 16.63 10.88
CA THR A 4 8.30 15.25 10.56
C THR A 4 7.46 14.20 11.30
N ASN A 5 7.15 14.42 12.59
CA ASN A 5 6.34 13.48 13.36
C ASN A 5 4.87 13.46 12.90
N ALA A 6 4.35 14.60 12.44
CA ALA A 6 3.02 14.66 11.85
C ALA A 6 2.99 13.91 10.50
N ALA A 7 3.99 14.13 9.65
CA ALA A 7 4.10 13.48 8.35
C ALA A 7 4.26 11.95 8.47
N GLU A 8 5.07 11.44 9.41
CA GLU A 8 5.20 9.99 9.65
C GLU A 8 3.88 9.35 10.09
N LYS A 9 3.11 10.04 10.94
CA LYS A 9 1.79 9.56 11.36
C LYS A 9 0.81 9.52 10.20
N THR A 10 0.75 10.58 9.39
CA THR A 10 -0.10 10.62 8.20
C THR A 10 0.29 9.53 7.21
N LEU A 11 1.59 9.35 6.98
CA LEU A 11 2.12 8.27 6.12
C LEU A 11 1.69 6.89 6.65
N ALA A 12 1.75 6.65 7.95
CA ALA A 12 1.32 5.39 8.55
C ALA A 12 -0.19 5.14 8.35
N VAL A 13 -1.03 6.16 8.55
CA VAL A 13 -2.48 6.04 8.33
C VAL A 13 -2.79 5.69 6.87
N ILE A 14 -2.17 6.41 5.93
CA ILE A 14 -2.36 6.15 4.48
C ILE A 14 -1.84 4.77 4.10
N SER A 15 -0.73 4.34 4.71
CA SER A 15 -0.17 3.01 4.50
C SER A 15 -1.14 1.92 4.91
N VAL A 16 -1.88 2.08 6.01
CA VAL A 16 -2.91 1.11 6.43
C VAL A 16 -4.04 1.04 5.40
N ILE A 17 -4.54 2.19 4.93
CA ILE A 17 -5.61 2.26 3.93
C ILE A 17 -5.16 1.58 2.63
N SER A 18 -3.96 1.91 2.16
CA SER A 18 -3.36 1.37 0.95
C SER A 18 -3.20 -0.15 1.01
N VAL A 19 -2.64 -0.68 2.12
CA VAL A 19 -2.46 -2.12 2.31
C VAL A 19 -3.81 -2.84 2.38
N ALA A 20 -4.79 -2.27 3.08
CA ALA A 20 -6.13 -2.86 3.17
C ALA A 20 -6.83 -2.90 1.80
N GLY A 21 -6.79 -1.80 1.04
CA GLY A 21 -7.36 -1.75 -0.30
C GLY A 21 -6.70 -2.74 -1.26
N ALA A 22 -5.37 -2.85 -1.21
CA ALA A 22 -4.61 -3.82 -1.99
C ALA A 22 -4.99 -5.26 -1.62
N ALA A 23 -5.11 -5.56 -0.32
CA ALA A 23 -5.50 -6.90 0.14
C ALA A 23 -6.90 -7.30 -0.35
N VAL A 24 -7.87 -6.38 -0.33
CA VAL A 24 -9.23 -6.63 -0.84
C VAL A 24 -9.19 -6.90 -2.35
N ALA A 25 -8.54 -6.03 -3.13
CA ALA A 25 -8.45 -6.19 -4.58
C ALA A 25 -7.73 -7.49 -4.98
N VAL A 26 -6.62 -7.82 -4.32
CA VAL A 26 -5.87 -9.07 -4.57
C VAL A 26 -6.70 -10.29 -4.20
N THR A 27 -7.36 -10.27 -3.03
CA THR A 27 -8.20 -11.39 -2.58
C THR A 27 -9.30 -11.67 -3.57
N TYR A 28 -9.98 -10.63 -4.06
CA TYR A 28 -11.02 -10.78 -5.07
C TYR A 28 -10.48 -11.45 -6.33
N VAL A 29 -9.34 -11.00 -6.87
CA VAL A 29 -8.74 -11.62 -8.07
C VAL A 29 -8.40 -13.09 -7.83
N VAL A 30 -7.78 -13.41 -6.70
CA VAL A 30 -7.38 -14.78 -6.37
C VAL A 30 -8.61 -15.68 -6.25
N VAL A 31 -9.65 -15.24 -5.53
CA VAL A 31 -10.88 -16.01 -5.34
C VAL A 31 -11.62 -16.19 -6.67
N SER A 32 -11.75 -15.13 -7.46
CA SER A 32 -12.43 -15.19 -8.76
C SER A 32 -11.65 -16.03 -9.78
N MET A 33 -10.32 -16.00 -9.77
CA MET A 33 -9.48 -16.90 -10.57
C MET A 33 -9.63 -18.36 -10.13
N ALA A 34 -9.58 -18.63 -8.83
CA ALA A 34 -9.75 -19.98 -8.30
C ALA A 34 -11.13 -20.55 -8.65
N TRP A 35 -12.17 -19.74 -8.54
CA TRP A 35 -13.52 -20.10 -8.97
C TRP A 35 -13.60 -20.36 -10.48
N SER A 36 -13.01 -19.47 -11.28
CA SER A 36 -12.95 -19.61 -12.74
C SER A 36 -12.26 -20.90 -13.17
N LEU A 37 -11.13 -21.25 -12.53
CA LEU A 37 -10.42 -22.49 -12.77
C LEU A 37 -11.22 -23.73 -12.34
N ALA A 38 -11.96 -23.64 -11.23
CA ALA A 38 -12.75 -24.75 -10.71
C ALA A 38 -14.01 -25.03 -11.54
N THR A 39 -14.61 -24.01 -12.15
CA THR A 39 -15.90 -24.10 -12.85
C THR A 39 -15.80 -23.99 -14.38
N GLY A 40 -14.64 -23.59 -14.90
CA GLY A 40 -14.44 -23.32 -16.33
C GLY A 40 -15.15 -22.05 -16.82
N THR A 41 -15.73 -21.25 -15.93
CA THR A 41 -16.40 -19.99 -16.27
C THR A 41 -15.44 -18.81 -16.17
N TYR A 42 -15.60 -17.79 -17.00
CA TYR A 42 -14.80 -16.56 -16.87
C TYR A 42 -15.24 -15.72 -15.67
N ILE A 43 -14.38 -14.80 -15.22
CA ILE A 43 -14.71 -13.80 -14.22
C ILE A 43 -15.76 -12.86 -14.81
N ASP A 44 -16.93 -12.81 -14.21
CA ASP A 44 -18.00 -11.91 -14.64
C ASP A 44 -17.65 -10.47 -14.22
N LEU A 45 -17.63 -9.55 -15.17
CA LEU A 45 -17.31 -8.13 -14.93
C LEU A 45 -18.59 -7.37 -14.56
N ASP A 46 -19.25 -7.85 -13.52
CA ASP A 46 -20.56 -7.37 -13.07
C ASP A 46 -20.43 -6.25 -12.01
N GLU A 47 -21.55 -5.89 -11.38
CA GLU A 47 -21.57 -4.92 -10.29
C GLU A 47 -20.67 -5.34 -9.11
N LYS A 48 -20.55 -6.65 -8.84
CA LYS A 48 -19.70 -7.16 -7.76
C LYS A 48 -18.23 -6.95 -8.10
N PHE A 49 -17.83 -7.11 -9.35
CA PHE A 49 -16.47 -6.76 -9.79
C PHE A 49 -16.16 -5.29 -9.48
N SER A 50 -17.09 -4.39 -9.75
CA SER A 50 -16.91 -2.96 -9.46
C SER A 50 -16.74 -2.67 -7.97
N ILE A 51 -17.57 -3.29 -7.13
CA ILE A 51 -17.59 -3.06 -5.67
C ILE A 51 -16.38 -3.69 -4.96
N PHE A 52 -16.00 -4.93 -5.32
CA PHE A 52 -15.01 -5.69 -4.58
C PHE A 52 -13.60 -5.61 -5.16
N TYR A 53 -13.45 -5.18 -6.41
CA TYR A 53 -12.15 -5.07 -7.06
C TYR A 53 -11.84 -3.64 -7.50
N LEU A 54 -12.71 -3.02 -8.30
CA LEU A 54 -12.39 -1.74 -8.92
C LEU A 54 -12.31 -0.61 -7.89
N ILE A 55 -13.33 -0.44 -7.05
CA ILE A 55 -13.36 0.62 -6.03
C ILE A 55 -12.20 0.45 -5.02
N PRO A 56 -11.98 -0.73 -4.41
CA PRO A 56 -10.85 -0.94 -3.49
C PRO A 56 -9.49 -0.76 -4.17
N GLY A 57 -9.36 -1.19 -5.42
CA GLY A 57 -8.12 -1.06 -6.18
C GLY A 57 -7.79 0.38 -6.56
N ILE A 58 -8.79 1.19 -6.95
CA ILE A 58 -8.61 2.63 -7.18
C ILE A 58 -8.24 3.32 -5.87
N ALA A 59 -8.96 3.03 -4.78
CA ALA A 59 -8.67 3.61 -3.46
C ALA A 59 -7.24 3.27 -3.01
N PHE A 60 -6.80 2.04 -3.25
CA PHE A 60 -5.42 1.61 -3.05
C PHE A 60 -4.43 2.43 -3.88
N MET A 61 -4.63 2.55 -5.20
CA MET A 61 -3.70 3.29 -6.07
C MET A 61 -3.61 4.77 -5.71
N VAL A 62 -4.73 5.38 -5.32
CA VAL A 62 -4.76 6.76 -4.81
C VAL A 62 -4.01 6.85 -3.49
N ALA A 63 -4.25 5.95 -2.55
CA ALA A 63 -3.53 5.93 -1.27
C ALA A 63 -2.03 5.73 -1.47
N ALA A 64 -1.62 4.85 -2.39
CA ALA A 64 -0.23 4.65 -2.75
C ALA A 64 0.40 5.93 -3.35
N LEU A 65 -0.31 6.65 -4.22
CA LEU A 65 0.17 7.93 -4.74
C LEU A 65 0.40 8.95 -3.62
N VAL A 66 -0.61 9.15 -2.77
CA VAL A 66 -0.54 10.12 -1.67
C VAL A 66 0.58 9.74 -0.70
N GLY A 67 0.71 8.44 -0.37
CA GLY A 67 1.78 7.93 0.47
C GLY A 67 3.17 8.18 -0.12
N ALA A 68 3.33 7.99 -1.43
CA ALA A 68 4.57 8.31 -2.14
C ALA A 68 4.90 9.80 -2.08
N VAL A 69 3.92 10.67 -2.35
CA VAL A 69 4.10 12.14 -2.31
C VAL A 69 4.50 12.61 -0.92
N ILE A 70 3.80 12.14 0.12
CA ILE A 70 4.12 12.49 1.51
C ILE A 70 5.53 12.05 1.86
N GLY A 71 5.87 10.80 1.54
CA GLY A 71 7.18 10.25 1.84
C GLY A 71 8.32 10.99 1.11
N LEU A 72 8.14 11.29 -0.16
CA LEU A 72 9.11 12.08 -0.92
C LEU A 72 9.22 13.52 -0.39
N GLY A 73 8.10 14.14 -0.01
CA GLY A 73 8.08 15.45 0.64
C GLY A 73 8.86 15.46 1.95
N MET A 74 8.74 14.39 2.75
CA MET A 74 9.53 14.23 3.97
C MET A 74 11.03 14.17 3.70
N ARG A 75 11.47 13.51 2.62
CA ARG A 75 12.89 13.51 2.21
C ARG A 75 13.41 14.92 1.90
N GLY A 76 12.56 15.79 1.37
CA GLY A 76 12.91 17.19 1.07
C GLY A 76 12.99 18.10 2.30
N ILE A 77 12.25 17.78 3.36
CA ILE A 77 12.10 18.65 4.54
C ILE A 77 12.92 18.16 5.74
N ALA A 78 13.14 16.85 5.87
CA ALA A 78 13.77 16.25 7.04
C ALA A 78 15.25 15.91 6.78
N ARG A 79 16.15 16.33 7.69
CA ARG A 79 17.56 15.89 7.69
C ARG A 79 17.70 14.37 7.88
N SER A 80 16.77 13.77 8.62
CA SER A 80 16.64 12.33 8.79
C SER A 80 15.19 11.97 9.11
N TRP A 81 14.81 10.74 8.78
CA TRP A 81 13.49 10.17 8.99
C TRP A 81 13.63 8.67 9.22
N SER A 82 12.66 8.08 9.90
CA SER A 82 12.76 6.72 10.43
C SER A 82 12.89 5.66 9.32
N HIS A 83 13.57 4.56 9.61
CA HIS A 83 13.66 3.43 8.67
C HIS A 83 12.27 2.88 8.26
N PRO A 84 11.30 2.73 9.18
CA PRO A 84 9.91 2.40 8.83
C PRO A 84 9.29 3.36 7.81
N ALA A 85 9.48 4.67 7.96
CA ALA A 85 8.96 5.67 7.02
C ALA A 85 9.56 5.54 5.62
N LYS A 86 10.85 5.21 5.54
CA LYS A 86 11.52 4.93 4.25
C LYS A 86 10.90 3.72 3.56
N LEU A 87 10.70 2.62 4.28
CA LEU A 87 10.08 1.40 3.74
C LEU A 87 8.66 1.66 3.23
N MET A 88 7.84 2.37 4.00
CA MET A 88 6.49 2.76 3.58
C MET A 88 6.52 3.61 2.31
N THR A 89 7.42 4.58 2.24
CA THR A 89 7.55 5.44 1.05
C THR A 89 7.99 4.65 -0.17
N PHE A 90 9.01 3.81 -0.05
CA PHE A 90 9.49 3.00 -1.16
C PHE A 90 8.44 2.00 -1.62
N GLY A 91 7.68 1.41 -0.69
CA GLY A 91 6.57 0.53 -1.03
C GLY A 91 5.48 1.24 -1.83
N HIS A 92 5.11 2.45 -1.41
CA HIS A 92 4.16 3.30 -2.16
C HIS A 92 4.65 3.70 -3.55
N VAL A 93 5.92 4.14 -3.66
CA VAL A 93 6.53 4.48 -4.95
C VAL A 93 6.59 3.24 -5.86
N ALA A 94 7.01 2.10 -5.33
CA ALA A 94 7.07 0.84 -6.07
C ALA A 94 5.68 0.40 -6.54
N SER A 95 4.67 0.45 -5.66
CA SER A 95 3.28 0.13 -6.04
C SER A 95 2.78 0.99 -7.18
N TRP A 96 3.04 2.30 -7.11
CA TRP A 96 2.57 3.22 -8.13
C TRP A 96 3.30 3.03 -9.47
N ALA A 97 4.62 2.84 -9.41
CA ALA A 97 5.46 2.58 -10.59
C ALA A 97 5.10 1.24 -11.26
N LEU A 98 4.91 0.18 -10.47
CA LEU A 98 4.53 -1.13 -10.96
C LEU A 98 3.13 -1.12 -11.59
N GLY A 99 2.14 -0.53 -10.94
CA GLY A 99 0.78 -0.42 -11.48
C GLY A 99 0.73 0.39 -12.77
N THR A 100 1.39 1.55 -12.79
CA THR A 100 1.45 2.41 -13.98
C THR A 100 2.24 1.75 -15.11
N GLY A 101 3.41 1.19 -14.80
CA GLY A 101 4.24 0.50 -15.79
C GLY A 101 3.52 -0.69 -16.42
N PHE A 102 2.81 -1.47 -15.62
CA PHE A 102 2.01 -2.59 -16.11
C PHE A 102 0.82 -2.12 -16.96
N TYR A 103 0.11 -1.06 -16.55
CA TYR A 103 -0.93 -0.45 -17.36
C TYR A 103 -0.41 -0.02 -18.74
N LEU A 104 0.72 0.71 -18.78
CA LEU A 104 1.33 1.15 -20.03
C LEU A 104 1.80 -0.05 -20.87
N PHE A 105 2.40 -1.06 -20.24
CA PHE A 105 2.84 -2.28 -20.92
C PHE A 105 1.68 -2.97 -21.64
N VAL A 106 0.58 -3.25 -20.93
CA VAL A 106 -0.60 -3.88 -21.51
C VAL A 106 -1.24 -2.95 -22.55
N ARG A 107 -1.30 -1.64 -22.31
CA ARG A 107 -1.91 -0.68 -23.25
C ARG A 107 -1.18 -0.64 -24.60
N PHE A 108 0.14 -0.70 -24.61
CA PHE A 108 0.96 -0.48 -25.81
C PHE A 108 1.46 -1.77 -26.47
N PHE A 109 1.75 -2.82 -25.71
CA PHE A 109 2.37 -4.03 -26.23
C PHE A 109 1.42 -5.23 -26.26
N TRP A 110 0.38 -5.25 -25.43
CA TRP A 110 -0.55 -6.38 -25.35
C TRP A 110 -1.96 -5.92 -24.96
N PRO A 111 -2.69 -5.21 -25.84
CA PRO A 111 -3.99 -4.63 -25.51
C PRO A 111 -5.04 -5.73 -25.31
N ASN A 112 -5.11 -6.26 -24.10
CA ASN A 112 -6.08 -7.25 -23.66
C ASN A 112 -6.77 -6.73 -22.38
N PRO A 113 -8.10 -6.48 -22.42
CA PRO A 113 -8.83 -5.97 -21.27
C PRO A 113 -8.77 -6.92 -20.07
N TRP A 114 -8.62 -8.23 -20.28
CA TRP A 114 -8.45 -9.19 -19.18
C TRP A 114 -7.16 -9.01 -18.42
N LEU A 115 -6.10 -8.54 -19.08
CA LEU A 115 -4.83 -8.27 -18.42
C LEU A 115 -4.91 -7.04 -17.50
N MET A 116 -5.84 -6.10 -17.76
CA MET A 116 -6.03 -4.91 -16.91
C MET A 116 -6.43 -5.29 -15.47
N ILE A 117 -7.04 -6.47 -15.26
CA ILE A 117 -7.41 -7.00 -13.94
C ILE A 117 -6.17 -7.37 -13.10
N PHE A 118 -4.98 -7.40 -13.68
CA PHE A 118 -3.74 -7.64 -12.92
C PHE A 118 -3.03 -6.36 -12.46
N ILE A 119 -3.52 -5.17 -12.84
CA ILE A 119 -2.88 -3.88 -12.47
C ILE A 119 -2.74 -3.77 -10.95
N PHE A 120 -3.81 -4.03 -10.19
CA PHE A 120 -3.75 -3.93 -8.73
C PHE A 120 -2.94 -5.05 -8.09
N ALA A 121 -2.91 -6.25 -8.69
CA ALA A 121 -2.10 -7.37 -8.20
C ALA A 121 -0.60 -7.08 -8.34
N VAL A 122 -0.17 -6.54 -9.49
CA VAL A 122 1.22 -6.14 -9.74
C VAL A 122 1.61 -4.96 -8.85
N ALA A 123 0.73 -3.96 -8.72
CA ALA A 123 0.95 -2.85 -7.81
C ALA A 123 1.01 -3.28 -6.33
N ALA A 124 0.29 -4.33 -5.93
CA ALA A 124 0.30 -4.84 -4.55
C ALA A 124 1.67 -5.40 -4.12
N LEU A 125 2.57 -5.74 -5.05
CA LEU A 125 3.94 -6.17 -4.71
C LEU A 125 4.70 -5.09 -3.92
N GLY A 126 4.51 -3.81 -4.28
CA GLY A 126 5.09 -2.69 -3.53
C GLY A 126 4.53 -2.57 -2.10
N GLN A 127 3.28 -3.03 -1.87
CA GLN A 127 2.66 -2.98 -0.55
C GLN A 127 3.27 -3.94 0.46
N LEU A 128 4.05 -4.93 0.02
CA LEU A 128 4.83 -5.77 0.93
C LEU A 128 5.84 -4.94 1.73
N LEU A 129 6.54 -4.01 1.06
CA LEU A 129 7.46 -3.09 1.73
C LEU A 129 6.72 -2.12 2.67
N THR A 130 5.56 -1.64 2.23
CA THR A 130 4.69 -0.79 3.06
C THR A 130 4.25 -1.51 4.33
N LEU A 131 3.84 -2.77 4.21
CA LEU A 131 3.45 -3.60 5.34
C LEU A 131 4.62 -3.86 6.30
N ILE A 132 5.81 -4.16 5.78
CA ILE A 132 7.02 -4.33 6.62
C ILE A 132 7.30 -3.04 7.40
N GLY A 133 7.23 -1.87 6.75
CA GLY A 133 7.38 -0.58 7.41
C GLY A 133 6.36 -0.36 8.54
N LEU A 134 5.09 -0.66 8.30
CA LEU A 134 4.03 -0.58 9.32
C LEU A 134 4.28 -1.51 10.51
N VAL A 135 4.68 -2.75 10.25
CA VAL A 135 4.98 -3.73 11.31
C VAL A 135 6.15 -3.25 12.15
N GLN A 136 7.23 -2.78 11.53
CA GLN A 136 8.39 -2.23 12.24
C GLN A 136 8.04 -1.02 13.11
N LEU A 137 7.21 -0.11 12.59
CA LEU A 137 6.74 1.05 13.36
C LEU A 137 5.97 0.61 14.62
N ARG A 138 5.09 -0.38 14.48
CA ARG A 138 4.28 -0.92 15.57
C ARG A 138 5.11 -1.67 16.62
N THR A 139 6.07 -2.48 16.20
CA THR A 139 6.95 -3.21 17.13
C THR A 139 7.89 -2.27 17.87
N SER A 140 8.43 -1.26 17.19
CA SER A 140 9.29 -0.23 17.80
C SER A 140 8.54 0.58 18.85
N ALA A 141 7.26 0.91 18.61
CA ALA A 141 6.42 1.63 19.58
C ALA A 141 6.11 0.79 20.83
N ARG A 142 5.96 -0.53 20.69
CA ARG A 142 5.73 -1.45 21.82
C ARG A 142 6.99 -1.71 22.65
N ALA A 143 8.16 -1.62 22.04
CA ALA A 143 9.45 -1.89 22.67
C ALA A 143 10.00 -0.71 23.50
N GLN A 144 9.28 0.42 23.62
CA GLN A 144 9.57 1.46 24.60
C GLN A 144 8.69 1.25 25.85
N PRO A 145 9.18 0.60 26.92
CA PRO A 145 8.48 0.64 28.20
C PRO A 145 8.49 2.09 28.67
N SER A 146 7.36 2.55 29.20
CA SER A 146 7.23 3.82 29.91
C SER A 146 8.42 4.01 30.87
N ARG A 147 9.35 4.89 30.52
CA ARG A 147 10.39 5.36 31.45
C ARG A 147 9.65 6.09 32.57
N HIS A 148 9.30 5.37 33.63
CA HIS A 148 8.95 5.99 34.89
C HIS A 148 10.12 6.87 35.30
N PRO A 149 9.92 8.17 35.58
CA PRO A 149 10.96 8.96 36.20
C PRO A 149 11.23 8.34 37.57
N ARG A 150 12.43 7.79 37.77
CA ARG A 150 12.96 7.57 39.12
C ARG A 150 12.94 8.94 39.78
N ARG A 151 11.94 9.17 40.64
CA ARG A 151 12.04 10.20 41.68
C ARG A 151 13.27 9.85 42.50
N SER A 152 14.37 10.53 42.24
CA SER A 152 15.41 10.73 43.24
C SER A 152 14.80 11.65 44.29
N THR A 153 14.25 11.08 45.35
CA THR A 153 14.01 11.84 46.58
C THR A 153 15.34 12.07 47.28
N PRO A 154 15.55 13.27 47.83
CA PRO A 154 16.79 13.69 48.50
C PRO A 154 17.06 12.90 49.79
#